data_AF-A0A1I7SY90-F1
#
_entry.id   AF-A0A1I7SY90-F1
#
_cell.length_a   1.000
_cell.length_b   1.000
_cell.length_c   1.000
_cell.angle_alpha   90.00
_cell.angle_beta   90.00
_cell.angle_gamma   90.00
#
_symmetry.space_group_name_H-M   'P 1'
#
loop_
_entity.id
_entity.type
_entity.pdbx_description
1 polymer ?
#
loop_
_entity_poly.entity_id
_entity_poly.type
_entity_poly.pdbx_seq_one_letter_code
_entity_poly.pdbx_strand_id
1 'polypeptide(L)'
;MERKLNFVEEEITKDEVAIPDYDGHIPAPQPKHMGEMEANLEKLEEELLSINKNTKTLKTNHIQLLEMKAVLEHVTSLLDRQSKREAAMSISEAARGEAGPLSIGLKQEFDKPVRDEAELKFVTGVIKRAKSIAFERFLWRLSRAKVFAKFVQIQEKTDLFSHEFEDKCVFILFFSGEQLRSKVKKICDGFQAKCYTVPENPAERTKLLNNIKLQANDMKAVIEKTLDYRAKCIHTAAGSLRKWGIMLLKLKSIFHTLNMFSVDVTQKCLIAECWVPEADIVQVKNSLHMGTIHSGSTVPAILNEMETHNIHQLTSN
;
A
#
# COMPACT_ATOMS: atom_id res chain seq x y z
N MET A 1 0.26 -6.82 -23.02
CA MET A 1 1.00 -7.92 -22.35
C MET A 1 2.32 -7.47 -21.71
N GLU A 2 3.28 -6.87 -22.42
CA GLU A 2 4.60 -6.46 -21.86
C GLU A 2 4.48 -5.57 -20.60
N ARG A 3 3.62 -4.54 -20.62
CA ARG A 3 3.29 -3.73 -19.43
C ARG A 3 2.86 -4.57 -18.22
N LYS A 4 2.01 -5.58 -18.45
CA LYS A 4 1.50 -6.45 -17.38
C LYS A 4 2.62 -7.31 -16.80
N LEU A 5 3.50 -7.81 -17.67
CA LEU A 5 4.67 -8.61 -17.26
C LEU A 5 5.66 -7.79 -16.43
N ASN A 6 5.95 -6.54 -16.84
CA ASN A 6 6.81 -5.64 -16.08
C ASN A 6 6.22 -5.31 -14.70
N PHE A 7 4.90 -5.09 -14.62
CA PHE A 7 4.22 -4.89 -13.34
C PHE A 7 4.38 -6.12 -12.41
N VAL A 8 4.21 -7.33 -12.93
CA VAL A 8 4.40 -8.56 -12.16
C VAL A 8 5.86 -8.72 -11.73
N GLU A 9 6.82 -8.42 -12.59
CA GLU A 9 8.25 -8.43 -12.28
C GLU A 9 8.61 -7.45 -11.15
N GLU A 10 8.08 -6.23 -11.20
CA GLU A 10 8.23 -5.24 -10.14
C GLU A 10 7.65 -5.74 -8.80
N GLU A 11 6.48 -6.37 -8.81
CA GLU A 11 5.88 -6.94 -7.60
C GLU A 11 6.69 -8.11 -7.02
N ILE A 12 7.25 -8.97 -7.87
CA ILE A 12 8.13 -10.07 -7.44
C ILE A 12 9.42 -9.51 -6.82
N THR A 13 10.02 -8.49 -7.46
CA THR A 13 11.25 -7.85 -7.00
C THR A 13 11.05 -7.13 -5.67
N LYS A 14 9.89 -6.46 -5.47
CA LYS A 14 9.52 -5.82 -4.19
C LYS A 14 9.45 -6.81 -3.03
N ASP A 15 9.11 -8.07 -3.31
CA ASP A 15 9.03 -9.14 -2.33
C ASP A 15 10.34 -9.91 -2.16
N GLU A 16 11.42 -9.46 -2.83
CA GLU A 16 12.75 -10.10 -2.80
C GLU A 16 12.73 -11.58 -3.21
N VAL A 17 11.76 -11.98 -4.04
CA VAL A 17 11.65 -13.34 -4.55
C VAL A 17 12.52 -13.49 -5.80
N ALA A 18 13.42 -14.48 -5.79
CA ALA A 18 14.27 -14.77 -6.93
C ALA A 18 13.44 -15.25 -8.13
N ILE A 19 13.69 -14.67 -9.30
CA ILE A 19 13.13 -15.11 -10.57
C ILE A 19 14.10 -16.16 -11.13
N PRO A 20 13.74 -17.47 -11.14
CA PRO A 20 14.59 -18.49 -11.70
C PRO A 20 14.77 -18.26 -13.20
N ASP A 21 15.99 -18.46 -13.69
CA ASP A 21 16.22 -18.50 -15.13
C ASP A 21 15.69 -19.81 -15.73
N TYR A 22 15.52 -19.82 -17.05
CA TYR A 22 15.03 -20.98 -17.77
C TYR A 22 16.08 -21.45 -18.78
N ASP A 23 16.75 -22.55 -18.45
CA ASP A 23 17.87 -23.09 -19.25
C ASP A 23 17.41 -23.82 -20.53
N GLY A 24 16.12 -24.16 -20.64
CA GLY A 24 15.56 -24.89 -21.77
C GLY A 24 15.19 -24.01 -22.96
N HIS A 25 15.19 -24.59 -24.17
CA HIS A 25 14.66 -23.89 -25.34
C HIS A 25 13.15 -23.64 -25.19
N ILE A 26 12.74 -22.37 -25.25
CA ILE A 26 11.33 -21.96 -25.22
C ILE A 26 10.86 -21.69 -26.66
N PRO A 27 9.95 -22.47 -27.25
CA PRO A 27 9.46 -22.21 -28.60
C PRO A 27 8.64 -20.92 -28.66
N ALA A 28 8.56 -20.32 -29.85
CA ALA A 28 7.66 -19.17 -30.06
C ALA A 28 6.20 -19.62 -29.87
N PRO A 29 5.37 -18.85 -29.15
CA PRO A 29 3.97 -19.20 -28.94
C PRO A 29 3.21 -19.16 -30.27
N GLN A 30 2.35 -20.15 -30.51
CA GLN A 30 1.45 -20.11 -31.66
C GLN A 30 0.39 -19.01 -31.46
N PRO A 31 -0.07 -18.32 -32.53
CA PRO A 31 -1.05 -17.24 -32.42
C PRO A 31 -2.33 -17.64 -31.65
N LYS A 32 -2.76 -18.90 -31.78
CA LYS A 32 -3.91 -19.44 -31.07
C LYS A 32 -3.77 -19.44 -29.53
N HIS A 33 -2.54 -19.52 -29.02
CA HIS A 33 -2.26 -19.48 -27.57
C HIS A 33 -1.99 -18.05 -27.06
N MET A 34 -1.96 -17.04 -27.94
CA MET A 34 -1.73 -15.65 -27.56
C MET A 34 -2.84 -15.13 -26.66
N GLY A 35 -4.10 -15.43 -26.98
CA GLY A 35 -5.25 -15.01 -26.18
C GLY A 35 -5.27 -15.65 -24.79
N GLU A 36 -4.90 -16.94 -24.69
CA GLU A 36 -4.78 -17.62 -23.40
C GLU A 36 -3.65 -17.01 -22.55
N MET A 37 -2.51 -16.72 -23.15
CA MET A 37 -1.39 -16.07 -22.47
C MET A 37 -1.77 -14.67 -21.97
N GLU A 38 -2.48 -13.88 -22.78
CA GLU A 38 -2.96 -12.57 -22.38
C GLU A 38 -3.96 -12.66 -21.22
N ALA A 39 -4.92 -13.58 -21.29
CA ALA A 39 -5.89 -13.80 -20.22
C ALA A 39 -5.24 -14.24 -18.90
N ASN A 40 -4.21 -15.10 -18.97
CA ASN A 40 -3.46 -15.52 -17.78
C ASN A 40 -2.69 -14.36 -17.14
N LEU A 41 -2.04 -13.52 -17.95
CA LEU A 41 -1.34 -12.32 -17.45
C LEU A 41 -2.32 -11.27 -16.89
N GLU A 42 -3.48 -11.11 -17.52
CA GLU A 42 -4.55 -10.23 -17.05
C GLU A 42 -5.08 -10.66 -15.69
N LYS A 43 -5.45 -11.93 -15.57
CA LYS A 43 -5.93 -12.50 -14.32
C LYS A 43 -4.92 -12.33 -13.19
N LEU A 44 -3.63 -12.58 -13.48
CA LEU A 44 -2.57 -12.41 -12.48
C LEU A 44 -2.40 -10.94 -12.06
N GLU A 45 -2.43 -9.99 -13.01
CA GLU A 45 -2.38 -8.56 -12.71
C GLU A 45 -3.57 -8.13 -11.84
N GLU A 46 -4.79 -8.54 -12.20
CA GLU A 46 -6.01 -8.23 -11.44
C GLU A 46 -5.98 -8.81 -10.03
N GLU A 47 -5.54 -10.06 -9.88
CA GLU A 47 -5.40 -10.72 -8.59
C GLU A 47 -4.41 -9.95 -7.70
N LEU A 48 -3.21 -9.64 -8.20
CA LEU A 48 -2.20 -8.92 -7.43
C LEU A 48 -2.66 -7.50 -7.05
N LEU A 49 -3.28 -6.77 -7.97
CA LEU A 49 -3.84 -5.43 -7.68
C LEU A 49 -4.93 -5.49 -6.62
N SER A 50 -5.82 -6.47 -6.70
CA SER A 50 -6.89 -6.69 -5.72
C SER A 50 -6.31 -7.01 -4.34
N ILE A 51 -5.35 -7.93 -4.27
CA ILE A 51 -4.68 -8.30 -3.02
C ILE A 51 -3.97 -7.09 -2.41
N ASN A 52 -3.26 -6.29 -3.20
CA ASN A 52 -2.54 -5.11 -2.72
C ASN A 52 -3.50 -4.06 -2.14
N LYS A 53 -4.61 -3.78 -2.83
CA LYS A 53 -5.66 -2.86 -2.35
C LYS A 53 -6.31 -3.35 -1.06
N ASN A 54 -6.66 -4.63 -1.00
CA ASN A 54 -7.30 -5.24 0.16
C ASN A 54 -6.33 -5.25 1.36
N THR A 55 -5.08 -5.63 1.15
CA THR A 55 -4.04 -5.66 2.18
C THR A 55 -3.80 -4.27 2.77
N LYS A 56 -3.71 -3.22 1.94
CA LYS A 56 -3.58 -1.84 2.43
C LYS A 56 -4.76 -1.42 3.32
N THR A 57 -5.97 -1.78 2.92
CA THR A 57 -7.20 -1.48 3.65
C THR A 57 -7.25 -2.23 4.99
N LEU A 58 -6.96 -3.53 4.97
CA LEU A 58 -6.91 -4.37 6.17
C LEU A 58 -5.84 -3.90 7.16
N LYS A 59 -4.61 -3.60 6.69
CA LYS A 59 -3.54 -3.04 7.53
C LYS A 59 -3.97 -1.71 8.17
N THR A 60 -4.57 -0.80 7.39
CA THR A 60 -5.05 0.49 7.91
C THR A 60 -6.11 0.30 8.99
N ASN A 61 -7.07 -0.60 8.78
CA ASN A 61 -8.12 -0.91 9.76
C ASN A 61 -7.53 -1.56 11.02
N HIS A 62 -6.57 -2.47 10.88
CA HIS A 62 -5.90 -3.11 12.01
C HIS A 62 -5.12 -2.10 12.86
N ILE A 63 -4.39 -1.17 12.22
CA ILE A 63 -3.71 -0.07 12.93
C ILE A 63 -4.72 0.76 13.72
N GLN A 64 -5.88 1.10 13.14
CA GLN A 64 -6.91 1.85 13.85
C GLN A 64 -7.48 1.11 15.07
N LEU A 65 -7.65 -0.21 14.97
CA LEU A 65 -8.07 -1.05 16.10
C LEU A 65 -7.02 -1.08 17.22
N LEU A 66 -5.72 -1.18 16.88
CA LEU A 66 -4.63 -1.13 17.85
C LEU A 66 -4.49 0.26 18.48
N GLU A 67 -4.66 1.34 17.72
CA GLU A 67 -4.73 2.71 18.23
C GLU A 67 -5.88 2.84 19.24
N MET A 68 -7.07 2.33 18.91
CA MET A 68 -8.24 2.38 19.79
C MET A 68 -8.07 1.51 21.04
N LYS A 69 -7.47 0.32 20.93
CA LYS A 69 -7.08 -0.54 22.06
C LYS A 69 -6.18 0.23 23.03
N ALA A 70 -5.10 0.83 22.52
CA ALA A 70 -4.15 1.58 23.33
C ALA A 70 -4.82 2.78 24.03
N VAL A 71 -5.69 3.51 23.31
CA VAL A 71 -6.48 4.59 23.90
C VAL A 71 -7.32 4.07 25.06
N LEU A 72 -8.08 2.99 24.89
CA LEU A 72 -8.95 2.46 25.95
C LEU A 72 -8.17 1.95 27.18
N GLU A 73 -7.02 1.34 26.97
CA GLU A 73 -6.14 0.84 28.04
C GLU A 73 -5.55 2.00 28.86
N HIS A 74 -4.99 3.02 28.21
CA HIS A 74 -4.35 4.14 28.90
C HIS A 74 -5.35 5.16 29.45
N VAL A 75 -6.42 5.47 28.72
CA VAL A 75 -7.45 6.43 29.15
C VAL A 75 -8.17 5.95 30.40
N THR A 76 -8.25 4.64 30.63
CA THR A 76 -8.85 4.11 31.85
C THR A 76 -8.07 4.51 33.10
N SER A 77 -6.75 4.56 33.03
CA SER A 77 -5.91 5.12 34.09
C SER A 77 -6.01 6.64 34.18
N LEU A 78 -6.17 7.34 33.05
CA LEU A 78 -6.19 8.81 32.99
C LEU A 78 -7.54 9.44 33.34
N LEU A 79 -8.62 8.65 33.40
CA LEU A 79 -9.96 9.08 33.82
C LEU A 79 -10.20 8.94 35.34
N ASP A 80 -9.14 8.68 36.11
CA ASP A 80 -9.23 8.59 37.56
C ASP A 80 -9.66 9.93 38.20
N ARG A 81 -10.17 9.86 39.44
CA ARG A 81 -10.63 11.04 40.18
C ARG A 81 -9.53 12.09 40.33
N GLN A 82 -8.28 11.66 40.50
CA GLN A 82 -7.16 12.56 40.65
C GLN A 82 -6.91 13.39 39.39
N SER A 83 -6.89 12.77 38.21
CA SER A 83 -6.70 13.49 36.94
C SER A 83 -7.84 14.45 36.63
N LYS A 84 -9.09 14.07 36.96
CA LYS A 84 -10.25 14.97 36.82
C LYS A 84 -10.14 16.19 37.74
N ARG A 85 -9.72 15.98 38.99
CA ARG A 85 -9.51 17.06 39.96
C ARG A 85 -8.41 18.02 39.52
N GLU A 86 -7.27 17.49 39.05
CA GLU A 86 -6.16 18.29 38.50
C GLU A 86 -6.62 19.13 37.30
N ALA A 87 -7.39 18.53 36.39
CA ALA A 87 -7.95 19.24 35.25
C ALA A 87 -8.94 20.35 35.68
N ALA A 88 -9.82 20.07 36.65
CA ALA A 88 -10.78 21.03 37.18
C ALA A 88 -10.07 22.24 37.81
N MET A 89 -9.02 22.00 38.60
CA MET A 89 -8.22 23.07 39.21
C MET A 89 -7.52 23.92 38.15
N SER A 90 -6.79 23.29 37.21
CA SER A 90 -6.05 24.01 36.17
C SER A 90 -6.96 24.88 35.28
N ILE A 91 -8.13 24.36 34.90
CA ILE A 91 -9.10 25.11 34.08
C ILE A 91 -9.75 26.25 34.89
N SER A 92 -9.97 26.06 36.20
CA SER A 92 -10.49 27.11 37.08
C SER A 92 -9.49 28.26 37.26
N GLU A 93 -8.21 27.95 37.44
CA GLU A 93 -7.13 28.94 37.48
C GLU A 93 -7.05 29.74 36.17
N ALA A 94 -7.17 29.06 35.04
CA ALA A 94 -7.19 29.71 33.73
C ALA A 94 -8.39 30.65 33.55
N ALA A 95 -9.57 30.27 34.04
CA ALA A 95 -10.74 31.13 34.00
C ALA A 95 -10.57 32.41 34.85
N ARG A 96 -9.77 32.36 35.91
CA ARG A 96 -9.45 33.49 36.79
C ARG A 96 -8.26 34.33 36.31
N GLY A 97 -7.60 33.94 35.23
CA GLY A 97 -6.37 34.58 34.76
C GLY A 97 -5.14 34.26 35.63
N GLU A 98 -5.23 33.25 36.49
CA GLU A 98 -4.17 32.81 37.40
C GLU A 98 -3.32 31.67 36.77
N ALA A 99 -3.57 31.27 35.52
CA ALA A 99 -2.82 30.20 34.86
C ALA A 99 -1.47 30.69 34.28
N GLY A 100 -0.36 30.07 34.71
CA GLY A 100 0.98 30.28 34.15
C GLY A 100 2.09 30.40 35.23
N PRO A 101 3.38 30.38 34.86
CA PRO A 101 4.48 30.44 35.82
C PRO A 101 4.62 31.78 36.57
N LEU A 102 3.90 32.83 36.14
CA LEU A 102 3.92 34.16 36.78
C LEU A 102 2.90 34.34 37.92
N SER A 103 2.02 33.37 38.19
CA SER A 103 1.04 33.45 39.29
C SER A 103 1.54 32.87 40.62
N ILE A 104 2.83 32.51 40.69
CA ILE A 104 3.54 32.11 41.92
C ILE A 104 3.64 33.34 42.84
N GLY A 105 2.59 33.65 43.60
CA GLY A 105 2.61 34.77 44.54
C GLY A 105 1.30 35.10 45.25
N LEU A 106 0.15 34.64 44.78
CA LEU A 106 -1.16 34.94 45.38
C LEU A 106 -1.91 33.65 45.76
N LYS A 107 -1.29 32.81 46.60
CA LYS A 107 -2.00 31.69 47.24
C LYS A 107 -2.82 32.22 48.42
N GLN A 108 -4.05 32.66 48.16
CA GLN A 108 -5.09 32.64 49.19
C GLN A 108 -5.78 31.28 49.13
N GLU A 109 -5.50 30.43 50.13
CA GLU A 109 -5.97 29.04 50.26
C GLU A 109 -7.41 28.89 50.75
N PHE A 110 -8.21 29.96 50.82
CA PHE A 110 -9.58 29.87 51.36
C PHE A 110 -10.64 29.76 50.25
N ASP A 111 -11.25 28.59 50.18
CA ASP A 111 -12.63 28.31 49.75
C ASP A 111 -13.08 28.89 48.39
N LYS A 112 -12.21 28.75 47.40
CA LYS A 112 -12.51 29.09 46.02
C LYS A 112 -13.33 27.95 45.38
N PRO A 113 -14.55 28.17 44.83
CA PRO A 113 -15.35 27.10 44.25
C PRO A 113 -14.57 26.45 43.11
N VAL A 114 -14.21 25.18 43.30
CA VAL A 114 -13.66 24.33 42.25
C VAL A 114 -14.82 24.00 41.34
N ARG A 115 -14.61 24.13 40.03
CA ARG A 115 -15.62 23.78 39.03
C ARG A 115 -16.03 22.33 39.24
N ASP A 116 -17.32 22.04 39.20
CA ASP A 116 -17.82 20.69 39.45
C ASP A 116 -17.19 19.71 38.46
N GLU A 117 -16.67 18.58 38.96
CA GLU A 117 -16.01 17.54 38.14
C GLU A 117 -16.98 17.01 37.07
N ALA A 118 -18.29 17.12 37.31
CA ALA A 118 -19.36 16.74 36.39
C ALA A 118 -19.47 17.65 35.14
N GLU A 119 -18.93 18.87 35.15
CA GLU A 119 -18.98 19.78 33.99
C GLU A 119 -17.85 19.57 32.97
N LEU A 120 -16.86 18.73 33.30
CA LEU A 120 -15.70 18.47 32.45
C LEU A 120 -16.04 17.47 31.35
N LYS A 121 -15.89 17.92 30.10
CA LYS A 121 -15.91 17.06 28.92
C LYS A 121 -14.49 16.69 28.54
N PHE A 122 -14.32 15.56 27.87
CA PHE A 122 -13.01 15.14 27.38
C PHE A 122 -13.04 14.69 25.91
N VAL A 123 -11.88 14.78 25.27
CA VAL A 123 -11.60 14.20 23.95
C VAL A 123 -10.32 13.40 24.06
N THR A 124 -10.34 12.18 23.51
CA THR A 124 -9.20 11.27 23.53
C THR A 124 -8.75 10.93 22.12
N GLY A 125 -7.47 10.63 21.96
CA GLY A 125 -6.95 10.31 20.64
C GLY A 125 -5.51 9.85 20.65
N VAL A 126 -4.97 9.69 19.45
CA VAL A 126 -3.57 9.31 19.20
C VAL A 126 -2.90 10.37 18.32
N ILE A 127 -1.67 10.73 18.67
CA ILE A 127 -0.82 11.66 17.91
C ILE A 127 0.60 11.11 17.79
N LYS A 128 1.30 11.47 16.71
CA LYS A 128 2.74 11.20 16.55
C LYS A 128 3.51 11.84 17.71
N ARG A 129 4.42 11.08 18.33
CA ARG A 129 5.21 11.54 19.49
C ARG A 129 6.02 12.80 19.17
N ALA A 130 6.60 12.88 17.98
CA ALA A 130 7.35 14.06 17.53
C ALA A 130 6.52 15.36 17.52
N LYS A 131 5.19 15.27 17.40
CA LYS A 131 4.28 16.42 17.36
C LYS A 131 3.62 16.72 18.71
N SER A 132 3.80 15.89 19.75
CA SER A 132 3.05 16.00 21.02
C SER A 132 3.29 17.33 21.72
N ILE A 133 4.55 17.75 21.86
CA ILE A 133 4.93 19.00 22.54
C ILE A 133 4.39 20.23 21.79
N ALA A 134 4.49 20.22 20.45
CA ALA A 134 3.98 21.31 19.63
C ALA A 134 2.44 21.40 19.72
N PHE A 135 1.77 20.26 19.71
CA PHE A 135 0.32 20.15 19.85
C PHE A 135 -0.18 20.66 21.20
N GLU A 136 0.48 20.27 22.30
CA GLU A 136 0.17 20.74 23.65
C GLU A 136 0.31 22.26 23.78
N ARG A 137 1.45 22.81 23.34
CA ARG A 137 1.70 24.26 23.37
C ARG A 137 0.68 25.03 22.54
N PHE A 138 0.29 24.49 21.39
CA PHE A 138 -0.69 25.13 20.52
C PHE A 138 -2.10 25.11 21.13
N LEU A 139 -2.51 23.97 21.70
CA LEU A 139 -3.76 23.86 22.47
C LEU A 139 -3.79 24.85 23.62
N TRP A 140 -2.72 24.95 24.40
CA TRP A 140 -2.63 25.85 25.55
C TRP A 140 -2.77 27.32 25.13
N ARG A 141 -2.07 27.74 24.08
CA ARG A 141 -2.12 29.12 23.55
C ARG A 141 -3.49 29.49 22.98
N LEU A 142 -4.05 28.65 22.10
CA LEU A 142 -5.34 28.95 21.46
C LEU A 142 -6.53 28.87 22.42
N SER A 143 -6.47 27.96 23.39
CA SER A 143 -7.52 27.82 24.39
C SER A 143 -7.40 28.81 25.54
N ARG A 144 -6.29 29.57 25.63
CA ARG A 144 -5.95 30.43 26.78
C ARG A 144 -5.96 29.63 28.09
N ALA A 145 -5.26 28.50 28.10
CA ALA A 145 -5.18 27.56 29.22
C ALA A 145 -6.52 26.91 29.65
N LYS A 146 -7.58 27.01 28.83
CA LYS A 146 -8.89 26.37 29.12
C LYS A 146 -8.98 24.89 28.74
N VAL A 147 -7.90 24.34 28.16
CA VAL A 147 -7.76 22.92 27.84
C VAL A 147 -6.59 22.36 28.63
N PHE A 148 -6.85 21.31 29.40
CA PHE A 148 -5.83 20.56 30.12
C PHE A 148 -5.51 19.27 29.35
N ALA A 149 -4.25 19.04 29.01
CA ALA A 149 -3.81 17.92 28.20
C ALA A 149 -2.94 16.96 29.03
N LYS A 150 -3.19 15.65 28.91
CA LYS A 150 -2.27 14.61 29.38
C LYS A 150 -1.90 13.69 28.22
N PHE A 151 -0.64 13.30 28.16
CA PHE A 151 -0.09 12.39 27.14
C PHE A 151 0.49 11.15 27.80
N VAL A 152 0.29 10.00 27.17
CA VAL A 152 0.91 8.72 27.55
C VAL A 152 1.52 8.10 26.32
N GLN A 153 2.79 7.70 26.41
CA GLN A 153 3.48 7.05 25.31
C GLN A 153 2.96 5.63 25.10
N ILE A 154 2.71 5.26 23.85
CA ILE A 154 2.40 3.88 23.47
C ILE A 154 3.74 3.15 23.34
N GLN A 155 3.94 2.12 24.14
CA GLN A 155 5.15 1.28 24.08
C GLN A 155 5.04 0.19 23.01
N GLU A 156 3.83 -0.30 22.75
CA GLU A 156 3.58 -1.38 21.79
C GLU A 156 3.60 -0.88 20.34
N LYS A 157 4.08 -1.75 19.42
CA LYS A 157 4.06 -1.47 17.99
C LYS A 157 2.63 -1.41 17.46
N THR A 158 2.19 -0.23 17.01
CA THR A 158 0.82 -0.03 16.51
C THR A 158 0.65 -0.51 15.06
N ASP A 159 1.75 -0.73 14.34
CA ASP A 159 1.78 -1.40 13.05
C ASP A 159 2.68 -2.63 13.14
N LEU A 160 2.05 -3.81 13.14
CA LEU A 160 2.73 -5.10 13.23
C LEU A 160 3.32 -5.55 11.88
N PHE A 161 2.91 -4.93 10.78
CA PHE A 161 3.20 -5.40 9.42
C PHE A 161 4.07 -4.45 8.60
N SER A 162 4.47 -3.32 9.19
CA SER A 162 5.44 -2.39 8.61
C SER A 162 6.78 -2.47 9.32
N HIS A 163 7.86 -2.31 8.55
CA HIS A 163 9.20 -2.14 9.08
C HIS A 163 9.41 -0.74 9.68
N GLU A 164 8.64 0.26 9.20
CA GLU A 164 8.68 1.61 9.75
C GLU A 164 7.93 1.67 11.08
N PHE A 165 8.67 1.91 12.15
CA PHE A 165 8.11 2.15 13.47
C PHE A 165 7.88 3.66 13.66
N GLU A 166 6.62 4.05 13.82
CA GLU A 166 6.28 5.42 14.17
C GLU A 166 5.82 5.50 15.63
N ASP A 167 6.64 6.16 16.46
CA ASP A 167 6.34 6.43 17.86
C ASP A 167 5.07 7.30 17.99
N LYS A 168 4.10 6.81 18.76
CA LYS A 168 2.83 7.48 19.01
C LYS A 168 2.53 7.65 20.50
N CYS A 169 1.71 8.63 20.81
CA CYS A 169 1.21 8.89 22.15
C CYS A 169 -0.32 8.93 22.14
N VAL A 170 -0.92 8.32 23.16
CA VAL A 170 -2.32 8.57 23.53
C VAL A 170 -2.38 9.92 24.22
N PHE A 171 -3.43 10.69 23.93
CA PHE A 171 -3.73 11.91 24.66
C PHE A 171 -5.16 11.92 25.17
N ILE A 172 -5.36 12.63 26.27
CA ILE A 172 -6.68 13.03 26.79
C ILE A 172 -6.66 14.55 27.00
N LEU A 173 -7.69 15.21 26.47
CA LEU A 173 -7.90 16.65 26.57
C LEU A 173 -9.15 16.90 27.39
N PHE A 174 -9.00 17.49 28.57
CA PHE A 174 -10.11 17.94 29.40
C PHE A 174 -10.42 19.40 29.11
N PHE A 175 -11.70 19.73 29.00
CA PHE A 175 -12.18 21.09 28.78
C PHE A 175 -13.62 21.24 29.27
N SER A 176 -14.09 22.47 29.38
CA SER A 176 -15.49 22.75 29.69
C SER A 176 -16.11 23.68 28.64
N GLY A 177 -17.36 23.39 28.27
CA GLY A 177 -18.14 24.14 27.28
C GLY A 177 -18.12 23.55 25.85
N GLU A 178 -19.29 23.59 25.19
CA GLU A 178 -19.51 23.03 23.84
C GLU A 178 -18.67 23.72 22.76
N GLN A 179 -18.53 25.05 22.84
CA GLN A 179 -17.78 25.83 21.84
C GLN A 179 -16.29 25.47 21.79
N LEU A 180 -15.71 25.01 22.91
CA LEU A 180 -14.31 24.63 22.96
C LEU A 180 -14.08 23.25 22.32
N ARG A 181 -15.08 22.36 22.38
CA ARG A 181 -15.04 21.03 21.74
C ARG A 181 -14.81 21.12 20.23
N SER A 182 -15.53 22.00 19.54
CA SER A 182 -15.40 22.16 18.09
C SER A 182 -14.04 22.76 17.71
N LYS A 183 -13.52 23.70 18.50
CA LYS A 183 -12.16 24.25 18.32
C LYS A 183 -11.09 23.19 18.55
N VAL A 184 -11.19 22.40 19.62
CA VAL A 184 -10.24 21.32 19.93
C VAL A 184 -10.23 20.28 18.82
N LYS A 185 -11.40 19.85 18.32
CA LYS A 185 -11.48 18.92 17.18
C LYS A 185 -10.77 19.46 15.93
N LYS A 186 -11.00 20.72 15.57
CA LYS A 186 -10.29 21.36 14.44
C LYS A 186 -8.78 21.41 14.63
N ILE A 187 -8.32 21.60 15.87
CA ILE A 187 -6.88 21.57 16.20
C ILE A 187 -6.34 20.13 16.06
N CYS A 188 -7.07 19.12 16.54
CA CYS A 188 -6.71 17.71 16.33
C CYS A 188 -6.56 17.38 14.85
N ASP A 189 -7.53 17.77 14.03
CA ASP A 189 -7.51 17.53 12.58
C ASP A 189 -6.30 18.21 11.92
N GLY A 190 -6.00 19.46 12.29
CA GLY A 190 -4.84 20.21 11.76
C GLY A 190 -3.48 19.60 12.13
N PHE A 191 -3.38 18.95 13.30
CA PHE A 191 -2.16 18.24 13.72
C PHE A 191 -2.11 16.78 13.25
N GLN A 192 -3.11 16.32 12.47
CA GLN A 192 -3.27 14.94 12.04
C GLN A 192 -3.40 13.96 13.22
N ALA A 193 -4.01 14.41 14.31
CA ALA A 193 -4.31 13.60 15.48
C ALA A 193 -5.65 12.88 15.27
N LYS A 194 -5.66 11.56 15.48
CA LYS A 194 -6.88 10.75 15.34
C LYS A 194 -7.64 10.74 16.66
N CYS A 195 -8.88 11.23 16.65
CA CYS A 195 -9.73 11.23 17.83
C CYS A 195 -10.56 9.95 17.89
N TYR A 196 -10.65 9.35 19.08
CA TYR A 196 -11.47 8.17 19.36
C TYR A 196 -12.50 8.49 20.44
N THR A 197 -13.71 7.98 20.27
CA THR A 197 -14.79 8.12 21.25
C THR A 197 -14.67 7.01 22.29
N VAL A 198 -14.59 7.39 23.56
CA VAL A 198 -14.45 6.47 24.69
C VAL A 198 -15.68 6.61 25.60
N PRO A 199 -16.37 5.51 25.96
CA PRO A 199 -17.48 5.55 26.90
C PRO A 199 -17.05 6.04 28.29
N GLU A 200 -17.91 6.82 28.94
CA GLU A 200 -17.62 7.30 30.31
C GLU A 200 -17.74 6.16 31.32
N ASN A 201 -18.73 5.28 31.13
CA ASN A 201 -18.99 4.13 31.98
C ASN A 201 -17.82 3.11 31.92
N PRO A 202 -17.16 2.81 33.05
CA PRO A 202 -16.07 1.83 33.10
C PRO A 202 -16.46 0.43 32.62
N ALA A 203 -17.68 -0.02 32.89
CA ALA A 203 -18.16 -1.35 32.46
C ALA A 203 -18.29 -1.43 30.94
N GLU A 204 -18.86 -0.40 30.30
CA GLU A 204 -18.96 -0.30 28.84
C GLU A 204 -17.59 -0.19 28.18
N ARG A 205 -16.66 0.55 28.79
CA ARG A 205 -15.26 0.64 28.33
C ARG A 205 -14.60 -0.74 28.32
N THR A 206 -14.75 -1.51 29.38
CA THR A 206 -14.14 -2.84 29.50
C THR A 206 -14.73 -3.79 28.44
N LYS A 207 -16.06 -3.74 28.25
CA LYS A 207 -16.74 -4.51 27.19
C LYS A 207 -16.24 -4.11 25.80
N LEU A 208 -16.13 -2.82 25.51
CA LEU A 208 -15.63 -2.31 24.24
C LEU A 208 -14.17 -2.71 23.99
N LEU A 209 -13.31 -2.62 25.02
CA LEU A 209 -11.93 -3.05 24.95
C LEU A 209 -11.81 -4.53 24.59
N ASN A 210 -12.60 -5.39 25.25
CA ASN A 210 -12.59 -6.83 24.96
C ASN A 210 -13.05 -7.11 23.52
N ASN A 211 -14.09 -6.41 23.04
CA ASN A 211 -14.55 -6.54 21.65
C ASN A 211 -13.46 -6.13 20.65
N ILE A 212 -12.77 -5.00 20.90
CA ILE A 212 -11.69 -4.53 20.03
C ILE A 212 -10.50 -5.48 20.03
N LYS A 213 -10.15 -6.07 21.19
CA LYS A 213 -9.09 -7.08 21.28
C LYS A 213 -9.40 -8.30 20.41
N LEU A 214 -10.63 -8.81 20.49
CA LEU A 214 -11.09 -9.92 19.64
C LEU A 214 -11.03 -9.54 18.16
N GLN A 215 -11.62 -8.40 17.79
CA GLN A 215 -11.62 -7.92 16.41
C GLN A 215 -10.21 -7.68 15.86
N ALA A 216 -9.29 -7.15 16.67
CA ALA A 216 -7.91 -6.93 16.26
C ALA A 216 -7.18 -8.25 16.00
N ASN A 217 -7.41 -9.27 16.83
CA ASN A 217 -6.84 -10.61 16.64
C ASN A 217 -7.40 -11.30 15.39
N ASP A 218 -8.71 -11.22 15.17
CA ASP A 218 -9.34 -11.79 13.97
C ASP A 218 -8.81 -11.10 12.70
N MET A 219 -8.72 -9.77 12.71
CA MET A 219 -8.17 -8.98 11.60
C MET A 219 -6.71 -9.35 11.33
N LYS A 220 -5.91 -9.57 12.38
CA LYS A 220 -4.52 -10.02 12.25
C LYS A 220 -4.44 -11.36 11.53
N ALA A 221 -5.24 -12.35 11.94
CA ALA A 221 -5.27 -13.66 11.31
C ALA A 221 -5.71 -13.59 9.83
N VAL A 222 -6.64 -12.70 9.49
CA VAL A 222 -7.05 -12.46 8.09
C VAL A 222 -5.91 -11.83 7.28
N ILE A 223 -5.19 -10.85 7.83
CA ILE A 223 -4.04 -10.23 7.17
C ILE A 223 -2.94 -11.27 6.92
N GLU A 224 -2.58 -12.07 7.92
CA GLU A 224 -1.57 -13.13 7.79
C GLU A 224 -1.93 -14.10 6.65
N LYS A 225 -3.17 -14.61 6.63
CA LYS A 225 -3.65 -15.46 5.52
C LYS A 225 -3.63 -14.77 4.16
N THR A 226 -3.92 -13.47 4.11
CA THR A 226 -3.89 -12.69 2.87
C THR A 226 -2.45 -12.52 2.36
N LEU A 227 -1.50 -12.28 3.26
CA LEU A 227 -0.08 -12.19 2.93
C LEU A 227 0.48 -13.55 2.48
N ASP A 228 0.10 -14.65 3.13
CA ASP A 228 0.48 -16.00 2.71
C ASP A 228 -0.06 -16.33 1.32
N TYR A 229 -1.30 -15.94 1.03
CA TYR A 229 -1.89 -16.10 -0.29
C TYR A 229 -1.13 -15.27 -1.33
N ARG A 230 -0.80 -14.01 -1.03
CA ARG A 230 0.01 -13.14 -1.89
C ARG A 230 1.37 -13.77 -2.21
N ALA A 231 2.06 -14.25 -1.18
CA ALA A 231 3.37 -14.89 -1.33
C ALA A 231 3.31 -16.11 -2.26
N LYS A 232 2.25 -16.94 -2.14
CA LYS A 232 2.02 -18.08 -3.05
C LYS A 232 1.79 -17.65 -4.50
N CYS A 233 0.97 -16.61 -4.71
CA CYS A 233 0.73 -16.04 -6.05
C CYS A 233 2.05 -15.53 -6.66
N ILE A 234 2.83 -14.77 -5.90
CA ILE A 234 4.12 -14.22 -6.33
C ILE A 234 5.12 -15.33 -6.65
N HIS A 235 5.23 -16.35 -5.80
CA HIS A 235 6.15 -17.47 -6.03
C HIS A 235 5.77 -18.28 -7.28
N THR A 236 4.47 -18.49 -7.49
CA THR A 236 3.96 -19.15 -8.69
C THR A 236 4.25 -18.33 -9.94
N ALA A 237 4.03 -17.01 -9.88
CA ALA A 237 4.32 -16.09 -10.96
C ALA A 237 5.83 -16.02 -11.30
N ALA A 238 6.69 -15.99 -10.28
CA ALA A 238 8.14 -15.96 -10.45
C ALA A 238 8.64 -17.16 -11.26
N GLY A 239 8.10 -18.35 -11.00
CA GLY A 239 8.47 -19.57 -11.73
C GLY A 239 8.12 -19.56 -13.23
N SER A 240 7.12 -18.79 -13.65
CA SER A 240 6.70 -18.70 -15.06
C SER A 240 7.10 -17.40 -15.75
N LEU A 241 7.54 -16.38 -15.01
CA LEU A 241 7.80 -15.03 -15.51
C LEU A 241 8.82 -15.02 -16.66
N ARG A 242 9.97 -15.67 -16.47
CA ARG A 242 11.04 -15.73 -17.48
C ARG A 242 10.57 -16.38 -18.78
N LYS A 243 9.82 -17.48 -18.65
CA LYS A 243 9.23 -18.18 -19.78
C LYS A 243 8.26 -17.29 -20.56
N TRP A 244 7.37 -16.58 -19.87
CA TRP A 244 6.46 -15.63 -20.50
C TRP A 244 7.19 -14.45 -21.14
N GLY A 245 8.26 -13.94 -20.52
CA GLY A 245 9.08 -12.87 -21.08
C GLY A 245 9.72 -13.27 -22.42
N ILE A 246 10.34 -14.45 -22.48
CA ILE A 246 10.95 -14.97 -23.71
C ILE A 246 9.89 -15.22 -24.79
N MET A 247 8.73 -15.77 -24.43
CA MET A 247 7.62 -15.97 -25.38
C MET A 247 7.13 -14.64 -25.98
N LEU A 248 6.95 -13.60 -25.15
CA LEU A 248 6.54 -12.27 -25.62
C LEU A 248 7.61 -11.62 -26.49
N LEU A 249 8.89 -11.76 -26.13
CA LEU A 249 9.99 -11.21 -26.93
C LEU A 249 10.01 -11.85 -28.31
N LYS A 250 9.93 -13.19 -28.40
CA LYS A 250 9.84 -13.90 -29.69
C LYS A 250 8.63 -13.46 -30.50
N LEU A 251 7.46 -13.35 -29.88
CA LEU A 251 6.25 -12.92 -30.55
C LEU A 251 6.37 -11.50 -31.10
N LYS A 252 6.88 -10.57 -30.29
CA LYS A 252 7.13 -9.17 -30.67
C LYS A 252 8.13 -9.09 -31.82
N SER A 253 9.22 -9.87 -31.78
CA SER A 253 10.20 -9.95 -32.87
C SER A 253 9.57 -10.48 -34.15
N ILE A 254 8.76 -11.55 -34.10
CA ILE A 254 8.06 -12.09 -35.28
C ILE A 254 7.16 -11.02 -35.89
N PHE A 255 6.29 -10.37 -35.10
CA PHE A 255 5.39 -9.34 -35.63
C PHE A 255 6.16 -8.11 -36.14
N HIS A 256 7.25 -7.73 -35.49
CA HIS A 256 8.11 -6.66 -35.99
C HIS A 256 8.72 -7.01 -37.35
N THR A 257 9.19 -8.24 -37.55
CA THR A 257 9.68 -8.72 -38.84
C THR A 257 8.58 -8.77 -39.89
N LEU A 258 7.39 -9.28 -39.55
CA LEU A 258 6.24 -9.31 -40.46
C LEU A 258 5.80 -7.90 -40.89
N ASN A 259 5.94 -6.90 -40.02
CA ASN A 259 5.65 -5.51 -40.35
C ASN A 259 6.62 -4.89 -41.37
N MET A 260 7.78 -5.52 -41.62
CA MET A 260 8.70 -5.10 -42.68
C MET A 260 8.35 -5.71 -44.04
N PHE A 261 7.39 -6.66 -44.08
CA PHE A 261 7.02 -7.35 -45.31
C PHE A 261 5.96 -6.57 -46.09
N SER A 262 6.01 -6.68 -47.41
CA SER A 262 4.99 -6.11 -48.29
C SER A 262 3.79 -7.05 -48.38
N VAL A 263 2.57 -6.51 -48.32
CA VAL A 263 1.34 -7.30 -48.40
C VAL A 263 0.86 -7.34 -49.85
N ASP A 264 0.76 -8.54 -50.42
CA ASP A 264 0.03 -8.74 -51.67
C ASP A 264 -1.44 -9.06 -51.38
N VAL A 265 -2.30 -8.07 -51.61
CA VAL A 265 -3.74 -8.16 -51.38
C VAL A 265 -4.42 -9.15 -52.33
N THR A 266 -3.84 -9.40 -53.51
CA THR A 266 -4.43 -10.27 -54.53
C THR A 266 -4.30 -11.75 -54.16
N GLN A 267 -3.11 -12.17 -53.69
CA GLN A 267 -2.85 -13.55 -53.27
C GLN A 267 -2.99 -13.77 -51.76
N LYS A 268 -3.19 -12.70 -50.98
CA LYS A 268 -3.14 -12.71 -49.50
C LYS A 268 -1.83 -13.29 -48.97
N CYS A 269 -0.73 -12.96 -49.64
CA CYS A 269 0.62 -13.40 -49.31
C CYS A 269 1.45 -12.23 -48.77
N LEU A 270 2.48 -12.56 -48.00
CA LEU A 270 3.51 -11.60 -47.61
C LEU A 270 4.73 -11.81 -48.49
N ILE A 271 5.27 -10.71 -49.01
CA ILE A 271 6.46 -10.67 -49.85
C ILE A 271 7.57 -9.95 -49.07
N ALA A 272 8.73 -10.57 -49.00
CA ALA A 272 9.89 -10.02 -48.30
C ALA A 272 11.14 -10.22 -49.15
N GLU A 273 12.01 -9.22 -49.10
CA GLU A 273 13.38 -9.33 -49.60
C GLU A 273 14.31 -9.49 -48.40
N CYS A 274 15.22 -10.45 -48.47
CA CYS A 274 16.17 -10.71 -47.39
C CYS A 274 17.52 -11.14 -47.94
N TRP A 275 18.56 -10.84 -47.18
CA TRP A 275 19.91 -11.30 -47.46
C TRP A 275 20.13 -12.66 -46.81
N VAL A 276 20.56 -13.65 -47.60
CA VAL A 276 20.86 -15.00 -47.16
C VAL A 276 22.25 -15.38 -47.68
N PRO A 277 23.16 -15.89 -46.82
CA PRO A 277 24.43 -16.45 -47.29
C PRO A 277 24.19 -17.60 -48.28
N GLU A 278 24.96 -17.65 -49.37
CA GLU A 278 24.77 -18.66 -50.42
C GLU A 278 24.86 -20.10 -49.86
N ALA A 279 25.74 -20.32 -48.89
CA ALA A 279 25.90 -21.61 -48.21
C ALA A 279 24.64 -22.08 -47.45
N ASP A 280 23.81 -21.15 -46.97
CA ASP A 280 22.66 -21.44 -46.11
C ASP A 280 21.34 -21.50 -46.89
N ILE A 281 21.35 -21.23 -48.21
CA ILE A 281 20.14 -21.23 -49.06
C ILE A 281 19.36 -22.54 -48.91
N VAL A 282 20.05 -23.68 -48.89
CA VAL A 282 19.42 -25.01 -48.73
C VAL A 282 18.74 -25.14 -47.36
N GLN A 283 19.39 -24.66 -46.31
CA GLN A 283 18.82 -24.70 -44.95
C GLN A 283 17.58 -23.82 -44.85
N VAL A 284 17.59 -22.63 -45.47
CA VAL A 284 16.44 -21.74 -45.52
C VAL A 284 15.28 -22.36 -46.31
N LYS A 285 15.53 -22.91 -47.52
CA LYS A 285 14.52 -23.62 -48.33
C LYS A 285 13.88 -24.78 -47.53
N ASN A 286 14.69 -25.56 -46.81
CA ASN A 286 14.19 -26.64 -45.93
C ASN A 286 13.34 -26.10 -44.78
N SER A 287 13.75 -25.00 -44.14
CA SER A 287 13.02 -24.39 -43.02
C SER A 287 11.68 -23.83 -43.45
N LEU A 288 11.62 -23.20 -44.63
CA LEU A 288 10.38 -22.74 -45.27
C LEU A 288 9.44 -23.91 -45.58
N HIS A 289 9.96 -25.00 -46.15
CA HIS A 289 9.18 -26.20 -46.44
C HIS A 289 8.59 -26.82 -45.16
N MET A 290 9.39 -26.96 -44.10
CA MET A 290 8.92 -27.44 -42.80
C MET A 290 7.87 -26.51 -42.19
N GLY A 291 8.02 -25.19 -42.37
CA GLY A 291 7.01 -24.20 -41.97
C GLY A 291 5.68 -24.37 -42.71
N THR A 292 5.69 -24.63 -44.02
CA THR A 292 4.49 -24.94 -44.80
C THR A 292 3.80 -26.20 -44.27
N ILE A 293 4.54 -27.27 -43.98
CA ILE A 293 3.99 -28.50 -43.40
C ILE A 293 3.37 -28.23 -42.02
N HIS A 294 4.10 -27.53 -41.14
CA HIS A 294 3.65 -27.29 -39.76
C HIS A 294 2.44 -26.36 -39.68
N SER A 295 2.31 -25.42 -40.61
CA SER A 295 1.14 -24.53 -40.72
C SER A 295 -0.08 -25.21 -41.35
N GLY A 296 0.10 -26.31 -42.08
CA GLY A 296 -0.96 -26.97 -42.85
C GLY A 296 -1.42 -26.16 -44.07
N SER A 297 -0.60 -25.21 -44.55
CA SER A 297 -0.91 -24.37 -45.71
C SER A 297 -0.85 -25.18 -47.01
N THR A 298 -1.82 -24.96 -47.90
CA THR A 298 -1.80 -25.49 -49.28
C THR A 298 -0.90 -24.67 -50.22
N VAL A 299 -0.55 -23.45 -49.82
CA VAL A 299 0.33 -22.56 -50.58
C VAL A 299 1.77 -22.74 -50.07
N PRO A 300 2.71 -23.20 -50.93
CA PRO A 300 4.11 -23.35 -50.54
C PRO A 300 4.79 -22.01 -50.37
N ALA A 301 5.70 -21.91 -49.40
CA ALA A 301 6.62 -20.78 -49.33
C ALA A 301 7.67 -20.89 -50.44
N ILE A 302 7.83 -19.82 -51.23
CA ILE A 302 8.75 -19.77 -52.38
C ILE A 302 9.89 -18.84 -52.04
N LEU A 303 11.12 -19.27 -52.32
CA LEU A 303 12.33 -18.45 -52.25
C LEU A 303 12.85 -18.25 -53.67
N ASN A 304 12.92 -16.99 -54.12
CA ASN A 304 13.49 -16.63 -55.42
C ASN A 304 14.81 -15.90 -55.22
N GLU A 305 15.85 -16.32 -55.93
CA GLU A 305 17.16 -15.67 -55.92
C GLU A 305 17.13 -14.51 -56.90
N MET A 306 17.50 -13.31 -56.45
CA MET A 306 17.44 -12.08 -57.24
C MET A 306 18.85 -11.52 -57.45
N GLU A 307 19.17 -11.16 -58.68
CA GLU A 307 20.35 -10.35 -58.97
C GLU A 307 20.06 -8.90 -58.57
N THR A 308 20.92 -8.32 -57.73
CA THR A 308 20.77 -6.93 -57.29
C THR A 308 22.10 -6.19 -57.34
N HIS A 309 22.03 -4.90 -57.70
CA HIS A 309 23.18 -4.00 -57.71
C HIS A 309 23.39 -3.30 -56.35
N ASN A 310 22.52 -3.57 -55.36
CA ASN A 310 22.65 -3.01 -54.02
C ASN A 310 23.84 -3.66 -53.29
N ILE A 311 24.74 -2.83 -52.77
CA ILE A 311 25.95 -3.27 -52.07
C ILE A 311 25.54 -4.08 -50.84
N HIS A 312 26.04 -5.32 -50.73
CA HIS A 312 25.98 -6.10 -49.50
C HIS A 312 26.58 -5.29 -48.36
N GLN A 313 25.75 -4.85 -47.41
CA GLN A 313 26.26 -4.37 -46.13
C GLN A 313 26.74 -5.58 -45.32
N LEU A 314 27.94 -6.06 -45.64
CA LEU A 314 28.74 -6.83 -44.69
C LEU A 314 29.04 -5.87 -43.53
N THR A 315 28.21 -5.89 -42.49
CA THR A 315 28.64 -5.39 -41.18
C THR A 315 29.75 -6.33 -40.71
N SER A 316 30.98 -6.01 -41.10
CA SER A 316 32.20 -6.56 -40.53
C SER A 316 32.24 -6.17 -39.05
N ASN A 317 32.03 -7.15 -38.17
CA ASN A 317 32.50 -7.09 -36.79
C ASN A 317 34.00 -7.38 -36.75
#